data_AF-A0A6L8VNQ2-F1
#
_entry.id   AF-A0A6L8VNQ2-F1
#
_cell.length_a   1.000
_cell.length_b   1.000
_cell.length_c   1.000
_cell.angle_alpha   90.00
_cell.angle_beta   90.00
_cell.angle_gamma   90.00
#
_symmetry.space_group_name_H-M   'P 1'
#
loop_
_entity.id
_entity.type
_entity.pdbx_description
1 polymer ?
#
loop_
_entity_poly.entity_id
_entity_poly.type
_entity_poly.pdbx_seq_one_letter_code
_entity_poly.pdbx_strand_id
1 'polypeptide(L)' 'MGILTLNRPEAHNAVSDEMREAIGAALEAFAGDVAVRCVLMRGEGKSFCAGRDTRQLGQRREGWAHHDYIAFS' A
#
# COMPACT_ATOMS: atom_id res chain seq x y z
N MET A 1 5.57 -14.69 9.77
CA MET A 1 4.51 -13.67 9.61
C MET A 1 5.20 -12.34 9.37
N GLY A 2 4.88 -11.65 8.27
CA GLY A 2 5.34 -10.29 8.00
C GLY A 2 4.40 -9.25 8.63
N ILE A 3 4.93 -8.06 8.94
CA ILE A 3 4.15 -6.93 9.45
C ILE A 3 4.41 -5.72 8.56
N LEU A 4 3.34 -5.16 8.00
CA LEU A 4 3.37 -3.91 7.23
C LEU A 4 2.59 -2.85 8.00
N THR A 5 3.25 -1.76 8.38
CA THR A 5 2.61 -0.63 9.07
C THR A 5 2.49 0.56 8.13
N LEU A 6 1.27 1.01 7.85
CA LEU A 6 1.00 2.29 7.22
C LEU A 6 1.27 3.38 8.27
N ASN A 7 2.28 4.22 8.05
CA ASN A 7 2.81 5.14 9.06
C ASN A 7 2.77 6.60 8.60
N ARG A 8 1.58 7.07 8.23
CA ARG A 8 1.24 8.48 7.99
C ARG A 8 -0.01 8.87 8.78
N PRO A 9 0.00 8.73 10.12
CA PRO A 9 -1.18 8.94 10.96
C PRO A 9 -1.80 10.34 10.82
N GLU A 10 -0.99 11.37 10.57
CA GLU A 10 -1.40 12.75 10.32
C GLU A 10 -2.21 12.94 9.03
N ALA A 11 -2.06 12.02 8.08
CA ALA A 11 -2.83 11.98 6.85
C ALA A 11 -3.89 10.86 6.85
N HIS A 12 -4.25 10.34 8.03
CA HIS A 12 -5.12 9.17 8.18
C HIS A 12 -4.65 7.97 7.33
N ASN A 13 -3.32 7.81 7.19
CA ASN A 13 -2.69 6.78 6.37
C ASN A 13 -3.17 6.79 4.91
N ALA A 14 -3.48 7.96 4.35
CA ALA A 14 -3.78 8.10 2.93
C ALA A 14 -2.59 7.64 2.08
N VAL A 15 -2.86 6.85 1.04
CA VAL A 15 -1.86 6.23 0.17
C VAL A 15 -1.40 7.24 -0.87
N SER A 16 -0.18 7.76 -0.69
CA SER A 16 0.51 8.50 -1.74
C SER A 16 1.13 7.55 -2.77
N ASP A 17 1.62 8.08 -3.88
CA ASP A 17 2.39 7.32 -4.88
C ASP A 17 3.61 6.64 -4.27
N GLU A 18 4.37 7.36 -3.44
CA GLU A 18 5.57 6.84 -2.77
C GLU A 18 5.21 5.71 -1.79
N MET A 19 4.11 5.87 -1.05
CA MET A 19 3.63 4.83 -0.14
C MET A 19 3.14 3.61 -0.92
N ARG A 20 2.50 3.79 -2.07
CA ARG A 20 2.07 2.68 -2.94
C ARG A 20 3.27 1.87 -3.43
N GLU A 21 4.31 2.55 -3.91
CA GLU A 21 5.56 1.92 -4.34
C GLU A 21 6.23 1.17 -3.19
N ALA A 22 6.29 1.77 -2.01
CA ALA A 22 6.83 1.13 -0.80
C ALA A 22 6.03 -0.11 -0.36
N ILE A 23 4.69 -0.06 -0.45
CA ILE A 23 3.83 -1.23 -0.18
C ILE A 23 4.13 -2.34 -1.17
N GLY A 24 4.23 -2.02 -2.47
CA GLY A 24 4.56 -2.99 -3.51
C GLY A 24 5.89 -3.71 -3.23
N ALA A 25 6.96 -2.94 -3.00
CA ALA A 25 8.27 -3.48 -2.69
C ALA A 25 8.28 -4.34 -1.42
N ALA A 26 7.54 -3.93 -0.38
CA ALA A 26 7.43 -4.71 0.86
C ALA A 26 6.69 -6.03 0.64
N LEU A 27 5.62 -6.03 -0.16
CA LEU A 27 4.88 -7.25 -0.50
C LEU A 27 5.71 -8.20 -1.38
N GLU A 28 6.49 -7.69 -2.32
CA GLU A 28 7.44 -8.49 -3.10
C GLU A 28 8.51 -9.13 -2.22
N ALA A 29 9.06 -8.37 -1.27
CA ALA A 29 10.02 -8.89 -0.29
C ALA A 29 9.41 -10.00 0.57
N PHE A 30 8.16 -9.82 1.04
CA PHE A 30 7.45 -10.86 1.79
C PHE A 30 7.13 -12.09 0.93
N ALA A 31 6.80 -11.92 -0.35
CA ALA A 31 6.55 -13.02 -1.25
C ALA A 31 7.81 -13.88 -1.51
N GLY A 32 8.99 -13.26 -1.49
CA GLY A 32 10.28 -13.94 -1.63
C GLY A 32 10.77 -14.67 -0.38
N ASP A 33 10.20 -14.40 0.79
CA ASP A 33 10.61 -15.00 2.07
C ASP A 33 9.73 -16.21 2.44
N VAL A 34 10.30 -17.41 2.32
CA VAL A 34 9.62 -18.69 2.64
C VAL A 34 9.18 -18.80 4.11
N ALA A 35 9.75 -18.01 5.03
CA ALA A 35 9.32 -17.96 6.42
C ALA A 35 8.04 -17.12 6.62
N VAL A 36 7.68 -16.28 5.65
CA VAL A 36 6.48 -15.44 5.71
C VAL A 36 5.29 -16.20 5.14
N ARG A 37 4.43 -16.68 6.06
CA ARG A 37 3.19 -17.41 5.71
C ARG A 37 1.93 -16.55 5.69
N CYS A 38 2.01 -15.34 6.26
CA CYS A 38 0.92 -14.37 6.33
C CYS A 38 1.51 -12.97 6.56
N VAL A 39 0.79 -11.93 6.12
CA VAL A 39 1.16 -10.53 6.32
C VAL A 39 0.05 -9.84 7.11
N LEU A 40 0.41 -9.27 8.27
CA LEU A 40 -0.45 -8.35 8.99
C LEU A 40 -0.23 -6.95 8.45
N MET A 41 -1.25 -6.39 7.79
CA MET A 41 -1.27 -4.97 7.43
C MET A 41 -2.03 -4.18 8.50
N ARG A 42 -1.40 -3.15 9.06
CA ARG A 42 -1.98 -2.28 10.09
C ARG A 42 -1.71 -0.81 9.79
N GLY A 43 -2.56 0.07 10.29
CA GLY A 43 -2.31 1.52 10.28
C GLY A 43 -1.82 1.98 11.65
N GLU A 44 -0.85 2.88 11.67
CA GLU A 44 -0.45 3.60 12.88
C GLU A 44 -1.49 4.69 13.21
N GLY A 45 -1.76 4.91 14.50
CA GLY A 45 -2.70 5.93 14.96
C GLY A 45 -4.19 5.56 14.87
N LYS A 46 -5.05 6.56 14.62
CA LYS A 46 -6.51 6.45 14.80
C LYS A 46 -7.27 5.81 13.63
N SER A 47 -6.62 5.61 12.49
CA SER A 47 -7.27 5.20 11.24
C SER A 47 -6.41 4.16 10.54
N PHE A 48 -7.05 3.15 9.94
CA PHE A 48 -6.32 2.18 9.13
C PHE A 48 -5.75 2.85 7.86
N CYS A 49 -6.60 3.34 6.97
CA CYS A 49 -6.25 4.01 5.72
C CYS A 49 -7.45 4.80 5.17
N ALA A 50 -7.24 6.05 4.77
CA ALA A 50 -8.27 6.90 4.17
C ALA A 50 -8.45 6.72 2.64
N GLY A 51 -7.76 5.76 2.03
CA GLY A 51 -7.75 5.54 0.58
C GLY A 51 -6.64 6.32 -0.12
N ARG A 52 -6.86 6.73 -1.38
CA ARG A 52 -5.88 7.51 -2.17
C ARG A 52 -5.69 8.91 -1.57
N ASP A 53 -4.44 9.37 -1.48
CA ASP A 53 -4.14 10.73 -1.04
C ASP A 53 -4.77 11.76 -2.00
N THR A 54 -5.75 12.51 -1.50
CA THR A 54 -6.53 13.46 -2.30
C THR A 54 -5.69 14.60 -2.82
N ARG A 55 -4.54 14.89 -2.18
CA ARG A 55 -3.58 15.91 -2.60
C ARG A 55 -2.85 15.55 -3.91
N GLN A 56 -2.84 14.26 -4.27
CA GLN A 56 -2.23 13.75 -5.51
C GLN A 56 -3.28 13.44 -6.59
N LEU A 57 -4.55 13.83 -6.40
CA LEU A 57 -5.57 13.71 -7.43
C LEU A 57 -5.28 14.68 -8.59
N GLY A 58 -5.57 14.25 -9.82
CA GLY A 58 -5.27 15.01 -11.04
C GLY A 58 -3.82 14.90 -11.52
N GLN A 59 -2.92 14.35 -10.71
CA GLN A 59 -1.55 14.02 -11.10
C GLN A 59 -1.50 12.51 -11.38
N ARG A 60 -1.74 12.11 -12.64
CA ARG A 60 -1.52 10.71 -13.05
C ARG A 60 -0.12 10.58 -13.61
N ARG A 61 0.70 9.72 -13.01
CA ARG A 61 1.90 9.20 -13.68
C ARG A 61 1.48 8.36 -14.88
N GLU A 62 2.13 8.56 -16.04
CA GLU A 62 1.91 7.73 -17.22
C GLU A 62 2.16 6.24 -16.89
N GLY A 63 1.35 5.35 -17.47
CA GLY A 63 1.43 3.89 -17.24
C GLY A 63 0.59 3.35 -16.08
N TRP A 64 -0.18 4.19 -15.38
CA TRP A 64 -1.00 3.78 -14.23
C TRP A 64 -2.48 3.65 -14.65
N ALA A 65 -2.87 2.50 -15.21
CA ALA A 65 -4.27 2.15 -15.44
C ALA A 65 -4.80 1.28 -14.29
N HIS A 66 -6.04 1.53 -13.85
CA HIS A 66 -6.68 0.80 -12.74
C HIS A 66 -6.96 -0.70 -13.03
N HIS A 67 -6.64 -1.18 -14.24
CA HIS A 67 -7.17 -2.43 -14.80
C HIS A 67 -6.29 -3.66 -14.54
N ASP A 68 -5.05 -3.49 -14.05
CA ASP A 68 -4.13 -4.64 -13.87
C ASP A 68 -4.36 -5.41 -12.56
N TYR A 69 -5.29 -4.98 -11.70
CA TYR A 69 -5.54 -5.60 -10.38
C TYR A 69 -6.77 -6.50 -10.31
N ILE A 70 -7.57 -6.65 -11.38
CA ILE A 70 -8.63 -7.66 -11.44
C ILE A 70 -8.08 -8.92 -12.12
N ALA A 71 -7.20 -9.62 -11.42
CA ALA A 71 -6.93 -11.02 -11.73
C ALA A 71 -8.00 -11.86 -11.01
N PHE A 72 -9.04 -12.25 -11.72
CA PHE A 72 -9.80 -13.44 -11.31
C PHE A 72 -8.87 -14.64 -11.51
N SER A 73 -8.64 -15.39 -10.42
CA SER A 73 -8.03 -16.71 -10.44
C SER A 73 -8.77 -17.66 -11.38
#